data_AF-A0A8T0CLU5-F1
#
_entry.id   AF-A0A8T0CLU5-F1
#
_cell.length_a   1.000
_cell.length_b   1.000
_cell.length_c   1.000
_cell.angle_alpha   90.00
_cell.angle_beta   90.00
_cell.angle_gamma   90.00
#
_symmetry.space_group_name_H-M   'P 1'
#
loop_
_entity.id
_entity.type
_entity.pdbx_description
1 polymer ?
#
loop_
_entity_poly.entity_id
_entity_poly.type
_entity_poly.pdbx_seq_one_letter_code
_entity_poly.pdbx_strand_id
1 'polypeptide(L)'
;MEEYNQDGLIAAQMANILDEEVVKAERMMKKLSEEGFEKLMKENELDAMVTLGSRAATVLAFEGYPALTVPAGYDDNGMPFGICFGGLKGSEAKLIEIAYSFEQATGMRKPPHSFSSEFHYQYYYEQSYGTM
;
A
#
# COMPACT_ATOMS: atom_id res chain seq x y z
N MET A 1 -1.76 21.08 22.16
CA MET A 1 -1.52 19.62 22.18
C MET A 1 -2.66 18.84 21.55
N GLU A 2 -3.89 19.38 21.46
CA GLU A 2 -5.06 18.70 20.84
C GLU A 2 -5.02 18.59 19.31
N GLU A 3 -4.27 19.46 18.60
CA GLU A 3 -4.34 19.55 17.13
C GLU A 3 -3.69 18.36 16.38
N TYR A 4 -2.74 17.65 17.01
CA TYR A 4 -1.94 16.60 16.34
C TYR A 4 -1.73 15.31 17.17
N ASN A 5 -2.63 15.00 18.12
CA ASN A 5 -2.65 13.82 19.02
C ASN A 5 -1.35 12.96 19.07
N GLN A 6 -0.61 13.03 20.19
CA GLN A 6 0.63 12.29 20.44
C GLN A 6 0.49 11.02 21.28
N ASP A 7 -0.74 10.57 21.57
CA ASP A 7 -1.00 9.46 22.49
C ASP A 7 -0.23 8.19 22.11
N GLY A 8 -0.12 7.90 20.80
CA GLY A 8 0.63 6.73 20.31
C GLY A 8 2.14 6.80 20.57
N LEU A 9 2.76 7.98 20.42
CA LEU A 9 4.19 8.16 20.70
C LEU A 9 4.48 8.10 22.19
N ILE A 10 3.60 8.67 23.01
CA ILE A 10 3.71 8.60 24.48
C ILE A 10 3.54 7.16 24.95
N ALA A 11 2.55 6.43 24.43
CA ALA A 11 2.36 5.01 24.73
C ALA A 11 3.58 4.17 24.32
N ALA A 12 4.15 4.43 23.13
CA ALA A 12 5.36 3.74 22.66
C ALA A 12 6.58 4.00 23.58
N GLN A 13 6.73 5.24 24.07
CA GLN A 13 7.81 5.58 25.02
C GLN A 13 7.67 4.86 26.37
N MET A 14 6.44 4.57 26.78
CA MET A 14 6.15 3.84 28.03
C MET A 14 6.16 2.32 27.86
N ALA A 15 6.15 1.82 26.62
CA ALA A 15 6.13 0.39 26.33
C ALA A 15 7.50 -0.26 26.56
N ASN A 16 7.49 -1.53 26.96
CA ASN A 16 8.69 -2.36 27.05
C ASN A 16 8.57 -3.53 26.07
N ILE A 17 9.51 -3.60 25.13
CA ILE A 17 9.52 -4.64 24.08
C ILE A 17 9.69 -6.07 24.63
N LEU A 18 10.13 -6.19 25.88
CA LEU A 18 10.33 -7.48 26.56
C LEU A 18 9.10 -7.94 27.35
N ASP A 19 8.02 -7.16 27.37
CA ASP A 19 6.79 -7.55 28.03
C ASP A 19 6.23 -8.85 27.42
N GLU A 20 5.70 -9.72 28.27
CA GLU A 20 5.26 -11.07 27.88
C GLU A 20 4.22 -11.02 26.74
N GLU A 21 3.35 -10.01 26.76
CA GLU A 21 2.33 -9.80 25.73
C GLU A 21 2.95 -9.45 24.37
N VAL A 22 3.98 -8.60 24.34
CA VAL A 22 4.69 -8.22 23.10
C VAL A 22 5.39 -9.44 22.51
N VAL A 23 6.09 -10.21 23.34
CA VAL A 23 6.78 -11.44 22.90
C VAL A 23 5.77 -12.49 22.42
N LYS A 24 4.61 -12.64 23.08
CA LYS A 24 3.54 -13.53 22.62
C LYS A 24 2.96 -13.08 21.29
N ALA A 25 2.76 -11.77 21.10
CA ALA A 25 2.26 -11.21 19.85
C ALA A 25 3.25 -11.47 18.70
N GLU A 26 4.55 -11.24 18.90
CA GLU A 26 5.59 -11.54 17.90
C GLU A 26 5.57 -13.01 17.48
N ARG A 27 5.55 -13.93 18.45
CA ARG A 27 5.49 -15.38 18.17
C ARG A 27 4.22 -15.77 17.43
N MET A 28 3.08 -15.16 17.77
CA MET A 28 1.81 -15.41 17.10
C MET A 28 1.84 -14.89 15.65
N MET A 29 2.36 -13.68 15.41
CA MET A 29 2.50 -13.12 14.06
C MET A 29 3.37 -14.00 13.18
N LYS A 30 4.52 -14.44 13.69
CA LYS A 30 5.41 -15.39 13.01
C LYS A 30 4.69 -16.70 12.67
N LYS A 31 4.01 -17.31 13.64
CA LYS A 31 3.26 -18.54 13.43
C LYS A 31 2.18 -18.39 12.36
N LEU A 32 1.39 -17.31 12.40
CA LEU A 32 0.35 -17.02 11.41
C LEU A 32 0.93 -16.81 10.02
N SER A 33 2.12 -16.20 9.94
CA SER A 33 2.85 -16.01 8.69
C SER A 33 3.29 -17.34 8.07
N GLU A 34 3.93 -18.20 8.88
CA GLU A 34 4.44 -19.52 8.48
C GLU A 34 3.29 -20.47 8.08
N GLU A 35 2.25 -20.58 8.91
CA GLU A 35 1.12 -21.49 8.69
C GLU A 35 0.10 -20.97 7.66
N GLY A 36 0.12 -19.67 7.37
CA GLY A 36 -0.79 -19.00 6.45
C GLY A 36 -0.14 -18.75 5.09
N PHE A 37 0.38 -17.53 4.90
CA PHE A 37 0.90 -17.08 3.61
C PHE A 37 2.03 -17.95 3.09
N GLU A 38 3.04 -18.23 3.91
CA GLU A 38 4.22 -18.98 3.46
C GLU A 38 3.87 -20.41 3.07
N LYS A 39 3.07 -21.08 3.90
CA LYS A 39 2.57 -22.43 3.61
C LYS A 39 1.78 -22.47 2.31
N LEU A 40 0.80 -21.57 2.14
CA LEU A 40 -0.03 -21.54 0.94
C LEU A 40 0.77 -21.28 -0.33
N MET A 41 1.73 -20.36 -0.28
CA MET A 41 2.63 -20.07 -1.42
C MET A 41 3.44 -21.31 -1.81
N LYS A 42 4.02 -22.02 -0.84
CA LYS A 42 4.85 -23.21 -1.08
C LYS A 42 4.05 -24.42 -1.54
N GLU A 43 2.95 -24.75 -0.85
CA GLU A 43 2.14 -25.94 -1.15
C GLU A 43 1.46 -25.86 -2.52
N ASN A 44 1.17 -24.66 -3.00
CA ASN A 44 0.51 -24.45 -4.30
C ASN A 44 1.50 -23.99 -5.39
N GLU A 45 2.82 -24.00 -5.11
CA GLU A 45 3.87 -23.62 -6.06
C GLU A 45 3.61 -22.24 -6.71
N LEU A 46 3.20 -21.25 -5.91
CA LEU A 46 2.80 -19.93 -6.40
C LEU A 46 4.00 -18.98 -6.49
N ASP A 47 4.09 -18.24 -7.59
CA ASP A 47 5.10 -17.20 -7.78
C ASP A 47 4.76 -15.88 -7.08
N ALA A 48 3.47 -15.55 -6.95
CA ALA A 48 3.00 -14.32 -6.31
C ALA A 48 1.57 -14.42 -5.77
N MET A 49 1.29 -13.69 -4.69
CA MET A 49 -0.04 -13.31 -4.24
C MET A 49 -0.43 -11.96 -4.83
N VAL A 50 -1.70 -11.79 -5.19
CA VAL A 50 -2.23 -10.58 -5.80
C VAL A 50 -3.39 -10.03 -4.97
N THR A 51 -3.35 -8.75 -4.61
CA THR A 51 -4.45 -8.08 -3.88
C THR A 51 -4.72 -6.67 -4.41
N LEU A 52 -5.91 -6.14 -4.13
CA LEU A 52 -6.23 -4.74 -4.39
C LEU A 52 -5.60 -3.84 -3.33
N GLY A 53 -4.90 -2.79 -3.76
CA GLY A 53 -4.26 -1.81 -2.90
C GLY A 53 -3.31 -2.45 -1.88
N SER A 54 -3.31 -1.94 -0.65
CA SER A 54 -2.43 -2.39 0.44
C SER A 54 -3.01 -3.51 1.30
N ARG A 55 -4.05 -4.23 0.84
CA ARG A 55 -4.78 -5.22 1.66
C ARG A 55 -3.90 -6.36 2.18
N ALA A 56 -2.82 -6.69 1.47
CA ALA A 56 -1.84 -7.68 1.89
C ALA A 56 -0.74 -7.15 2.83
N ALA A 57 -0.67 -5.84 3.09
CA ALA A 57 0.48 -5.21 3.74
C ALA A 57 0.81 -5.84 5.10
N THR A 58 -0.19 -6.07 5.95
CA THR A 58 0.02 -6.67 7.28
C THR A 58 0.60 -8.08 7.20
N VAL A 59 0.04 -8.92 6.31
CA VAL A 59 0.49 -10.31 6.13
C VAL A 59 1.92 -10.36 5.60
N LEU A 60 2.26 -9.49 4.64
CA LEU A 60 3.58 -9.44 4.04
C LEU A 60 4.62 -8.83 5.01
N ALA A 61 4.21 -7.85 5.82
CA ALA A 61 5.11 -7.14 6.73
C ALA A 61 5.55 -7.96 7.94
N PHE A 62 4.75 -8.93 8.42
CA PHE A 62 5.08 -9.70 9.63
C PHE A 62 6.46 -10.34 9.59
N GLU A 63 6.77 -11.01 8.47
CA GLU A 63 8.06 -11.67 8.29
C GLU A 63 8.97 -10.90 7.31
N GLY A 64 8.55 -9.74 6.80
CA GLY A 64 9.34 -8.94 5.85
C GLY A 64 9.40 -9.56 4.46
N TYR A 65 8.27 -10.04 3.95
CA TYR A 65 8.15 -10.51 2.58
C TYR A 65 8.11 -9.35 1.58
N PRO A 66 8.71 -9.51 0.39
CA PRO A 66 8.72 -8.47 -0.62
C PRO A 66 7.32 -8.25 -1.21
N ALA A 67 7.00 -6.98 -1.47
CA ALA A 67 5.75 -6.55 -2.09
C ALA A 67 5.98 -5.32 -2.96
N LEU A 68 5.22 -5.19 -4.04
CA LEU A 68 5.19 -3.97 -4.86
C LEU A 68 3.79 -3.75 -5.41
N THR A 69 3.39 -2.48 -5.57
CA THR A 69 2.08 -2.10 -6.11
C THR A 69 2.22 -1.37 -7.44
N VAL A 70 1.45 -1.80 -8.45
CA VAL A 70 1.39 -1.16 -9.76
C VAL A 70 0.02 -0.49 -9.95
N PRO A 71 -0.06 0.73 -10.52
CA PRO A 71 -1.34 1.35 -10.87
C PRO A 71 -2.19 0.45 -11.77
N ALA A 72 -3.45 0.24 -11.40
CA ALA A 72 -4.34 -0.69 -12.08
C ALA A 72 -5.62 -0.03 -12.62
N GLY A 73 -5.93 1.19 -12.21
CA GLY A 73 -7.06 1.93 -12.75
C GLY A 73 -7.53 3.05 -11.82
N TYR A 74 -8.76 3.49 -12.08
CA TYR A 74 -9.45 4.55 -11.36
C TYR A 74 -10.90 4.12 -11.11
N ASP A 75 -11.47 4.50 -9.98
CA ASP A 75 -12.91 4.34 -9.75
C ASP A 75 -13.74 5.41 -10.48
N ASP A 76 -15.06 5.35 -10.33
CA ASP A 76 -16.01 6.28 -10.98
C ASP A 76 -15.81 7.75 -10.55
N ASN A 77 -15.14 8.00 -9.42
CA ASN A 77 -14.81 9.34 -8.93
C ASN A 77 -13.41 9.79 -9.35
N GLY A 78 -12.68 8.98 -10.12
CA GLY A 78 -11.30 9.26 -10.52
C GLY A 78 -10.27 8.97 -9.42
N MET A 79 -10.61 8.22 -8.37
CA MET A 79 -9.65 7.81 -7.35
C MET A 79 -8.76 6.68 -7.89
N PRO A 80 -7.42 6.83 -7.89
CA PRO A 80 -6.53 5.80 -8.39
C PRO A 80 -6.52 4.59 -7.44
N PHE A 81 -6.50 3.39 -8.01
CA PHE A 81 -6.21 2.16 -7.28
C PHE A 81 -5.10 1.36 -7.96
N GLY A 82 -4.38 0.57 -7.16
CA GLY A 82 -3.31 -0.30 -7.62
C GLY A 82 -3.59 -1.76 -7.29
N ILE A 83 -2.82 -2.64 -7.93
CA ILE A 83 -2.72 -4.06 -7.59
C ILE A 83 -1.37 -4.29 -6.94
N CYS A 84 -1.38 -4.94 -5.77
CA CYS A 84 -0.19 -5.32 -5.02
C CYS A 84 0.16 -6.78 -5.30
N PHE A 85 1.41 -6.99 -5.70
CA PHE A 85 2.04 -8.30 -5.87
C PHE A 85 2.96 -8.55 -4.68
N GLY A 86 2.75 -9.65 -3.96
CA GLY A 86 3.57 -10.08 -2.83
C GLY A 86 4.15 -11.47 -3.08
N GLY A 87 5.35 -11.74 -2.57
CA GLY A 87 6.03 -13.03 -2.78
C GLY A 87 6.81 -13.48 -1.55
N LEU A 88 7.45 -14.64 -1.62
CA LEU A 88 8.30 -15.14 -0.53
C LEU A 88 9.63 -14.36 -0.46
N LYS A 89 10.35 -14.49 0.66
CA LYS A 89 11.68 -13.86 0.82
C LYS A 89 12.59 -14.26 -0.35
N GLY A 90 13.26 -13.30 -0.98
CA GLY A 90 14.14 -13.53 -2.13
C GLY A 90 13.45 -13.56 -3.50
N SER A 91 12.13 -13.33 -3.57
CA SER A 91 11.38 -13.32 -4.83
C SER A 91 11.35 -11.96 -5.54
N GLU A 92 12.16 -10.97 -5.11
CA GLU A 92 12.11 -9.60 -5.62
C GLU A 92 12.28 -9.53 -7.14
N ALA A 93 13.25 -10.26 -7.70
CA ALA A 93 13.49 -10.30 -9.14
C ALA A 93 12.26 -10.82 -9.91
N LYS A 94 11.64 -11.90 -9.42
CA LYS A 94 10.42 -12.47 -10.01
C LYS A 94 9.25 -11.50 -9.91
N LEU A 95 9.09 -10.82 -8.77
CA LEU A 95 8.04 -9.82 -8.60
C LEU A 95 8.21 -8.64 -9.55
N ILE A 96 9.44 -8.18 -9.78
CA ILE A 96 9.72 -7.11 -10.77
C ILE A 96 9.34 -7.57 -12.18
N GLU A 97 9.66 -8.80 -12.57
CA GLU A 97 9.26 -9.37 -13.88
C GLU A 97 7.73 -9.39 -14.05
N ILE A 98 7.01 -9.87 -13.04
CA ILE A 98 5.54 -9.94 -13.02
C ILE A 98 4.95 -8.54 -13.11
N ALA A 99 5.42 -7.63 -12.26
CA ALA A 99 4.93 -6.26 -12.16
C ALA A 99 5.15 -5.47 -13.45
N TYR A 100 6.36 -5.58 -14.01
CA TYR A 100 6.70 -4.93 -15.27
C TYR A 100 5.84 -5.46 -16.42
N SER A 101 5.63 -6.78 -16.48
CA SER A 101 4.74 -7.37 -17.49
C SER A 101 3.30 -6.87 -17.36
N PHE A 102 2.79 -6.74 -16.13
CA PHE A 102 1.47 -6.17 -15.85
C PHE A 102 1.40 -4.68 -16.22
N GLU A 103 2.39 -3.89 -15.85
CA GLU A 103 2.47 -2.46 -16.18
C GLU A 103 2.45 -2.25 -17.70
N GLN A 104 3.31 -2.97 -18.43
CA GLN A 104 3.45 -2.85 -19.88
C GLN A 104 2.20 -3.34 -20.63
N ALA A 105 1.51 -4.35 -20.11
CA ALA A 105 0.29 -4.87 -20.72
C ALA A 105 -0.90 -3.92 -20.53
N THR A 106 -0.90 -3.09 -19.48
CA THR A 106 -2.09 -2.34 -19.07
C THR A 106 -1.96 -0.82 -19.25
N GLY A 107 -0.79 -0.24 -18.99
CA GLY A 107 -0.53 1.20 -19.17
C GLY A 107 -1.48 2.12 -18.39
N MET A 108 -2.01 1.67 -17.25
CA MET A 108 -3.15 2.32 -16.58
C MET A 108 -2.82 3.68 -15.93
N ARG A 109 -1.55 3.93 -15.62
CA ARG A 109 -1.14 5.15 -14.91
C ARG A 109 -1.38 6.40 -15.77
N LYS A 110 -2.14 7.35 -15.26
CA LYS A 110 -2.27 8.71 -15.81
C LYS A 110 -1.60 9.72 -14.87
N PRO A 111 -0.88 10.73 -15.39
CA PRO A 111 -0.48 11.88 -14.58
C PRO A 111 -1.73 12.54 -13.97
N PRO A 112 -1.67 13.03 -12.70
CA PRO A 112 -2.75 13.83 -12.17
C PRO A 112 -2.92 15.09 -13.03
N HIS A 113 -4.13 15.61 -13.11
CA HIS A 113 -4.33 16.95 -13.67
C HIS A 113 -3.47 17.92 -12.87
N SER A 114 -2.50 18.56 -13.53
CA SER A 114 -1.84 19.71 -12.94
C SER A 114 -2.92 20.74 -12.62
N PHE A 115 -2.90 21.33 -11.44
CA PHE A 115 -3.48 22.66 -11.27
C PHE A 115 -2.70 23.60 -12.19
N SER A 116 -3.03 23.66 -13.48
CA SER A 116 -2.50 24.69 -14.34
C SER A 116 -2.98 26.03 -13.79
N SER A 117 -2.12 27.03 -13.84
CA SER A 117 -2.40 28.41 -13.42
C SER A 117 -3.64 29.01 -14.08
N GLU A 118 -4.14 28.40 -15.16
CA GLU A 118 -5.39 28.74 -15.84
C GLU A 118 -6.63 28.52 -14.96
N PHE A 119 -6.67 27.48 -14.13
CA PHE A 119 -7.78 27.26 -13.20
C PHE A 119 -7.83 28.31 -12.08
N HIS A 120 -6.67 28.87 -11.72
CA HIS A 120 -6.62 30.02 -10.80
C HIS A 120 -7.23 31.24 -11.48
N TYR A 121 -6.88 31.53 -12.73
CA TYR A 121 -7.37 32.72 -13.44
C TYR A 121 -8.89 32.70 -13.65
N GLN A 122 -9.47 31.57 -14.06
CA GLN A 122 -10.93 31.47 -14.28
C GLN A 122 -11.73 31.66 -12.99
N TYR A 123 -11.29 31.04 -11.88
CA TYR A 123 -11.95 31.18 -10.58
C TYR A 123 -11.94 32.63 -10.07
N TYR A 124 -10.81 33.34 -10.20
CA TYR A 124 -10.75 34.76 -9.80
C TYR A 124 -11.48 35.69 -10.79
N TYR A 125 -11.49 35.37 -12.09
CA TYR A 125 -12.19 36.19 -13.08
C TYR A 125 -13.71 36.14 -12.90
N GLU A 126 -14.26 34.94 -12.66
CA GLU A 126 -15.70 34.74 -12.44
C GLU A 126 -16.19 35.39 -11.14
N GLN A 127 -15.38 35.34 -10.07
CA GLN A 127 -15.67 35.99 -8.79
C GLN A 127 -15.54 37.52 -8.84
N SER A 128 -14.66 38.06 -9.71
CA SER A 128 -14.36 39.51 -9.74
C SER A 128 -15.21 40.29 -10.73
N TYR A 129 -15.75 39.65 -11.78
CA TYR A 129 -16.40 40.37 -12.88
C TYR A 129 -17.85 39.94 -13.17
N GLY A 130 -18.33 38.83 -12.59
CA GLY A 130 -19.71 38.38 -12.75
C GLY A 130 -20.07 38.01 -14.19
N THR A 131 -20.99 37.06 -14.35
CA THR A 131 -21.51 36.68 -15.67
C THR A 131 -22.39 37.83 -16.20
N MET A 132 -22.10 38.31 -17.42
CA MET A 132 -23.02 39.19 -18.17
C MET A 132 -24.30 38.43 -18.53
#